data_AF-A0A851QB46-F1
#
_entry.id   AF-A0A851QB46-F1
#
_cell.length_a   1.000
_cell.length_b   1.000
_cell.length_c   1.000
_cell.angle_alpha   90.00
_cell.angle_beta   90.00
_cell.angle_gamma   90.00
#
_symmetry.space_group_name_H-M   'P 1'
#
loop_
_entity.id
_entity.type
_entity.pdbx_description
1 polymer ?
#
loop_
_entity_poly.entity_id
_entity_poly.type
_entity_poly.pdbx_seq_one_letter_code
_entity_poly.pdbx_strand_id
1 'polypeptide(L)' 'TIKPQNVEIIANIKTLNDVQKLLGNINWIRTQCGIDNTMLSPLFELLKGDADITAP' A
#
# COMPACT_ATOMS: atom_id res chain seq x y z
N THR A 1 14.09 16.70 22.68
CA THR A 1 12.93 17.00 21.81
C THR A 1 12.80 15.90 20.78
N ILE A 2 11.70 15.13 20.81
CA ILE A 2 11.44 14.11 19.78
C ILE A 2 10.88 14.83 18.56
N LYS A 3 11.44 14.54 17.37
CA LYS A 3 11.00 15.10 16.10
C LYS A 3 10.54 13.95 15.19
N PRO A 4 9.49 14.13 14.37
CA PRO A 4 9.10 13.15 13.37
C PRO A 4 10.26 12.88 12.40
N GLN A 5 10.49 11.61 12.06
CA GLN A 5 11.39 11.26 10.95
C GLN A 5 10.65 11.48 9.63
N ASN A 6 11.37 12.03 8.65
CA ASN A 6 10.85 12.09 7.28
C ASN A 6 10.92 10.67 6.69
N VAL A 7 9.77 10.02 6.56
CA VAL A 7 9.64 8.67 6.00
C VAL A 7 9.16 8.81 4.57
N GLU A 8 10.01 8.44 3.62
CA GLU A 8 9.68 8.42 2.20
C GLU A 8 9.43 6.98 1.75
N ILE A 9 8.30 6.74 1.10
CA ILE A 9 8.01 5.44 0.49
C ILE A 9 8.41 5.52 -0.98
N ILE A 10 9.63 5.06 -1.28
CA ILE A 10 10.10 4.92 -2.66
C ILE A 10 9.58 3.57 -3.19
N ALA A 11 8.49 3.61 -3.97
CA ALA A 11 7.86 2.41 -4.51
C ALA A 11 8.00 2.35 -6.04
N ASN A 12 8.65 1.29 -6.54
CA ASN A 12 8.64 0.90 -7.95
C ASN A 12 7.72 -0.31 -8.10
N ILE A 13 6.42 -0.05 -8.23
CA ILE A 13 5.41 -1.11 -8.26
C ILE A 13 5.30 -1.65 -9.68
N LYS A 14 5.66 -2.92 -9.87
CA LYS A 14 5.55 -3.61 -11.17
C LYS A 14 4.70 -4.87 -11.11
N THR A 15 4.56 -5.46 -9.92
CA THR A 15 3.87 -6.73 -9.71
C THR A 15 2.85 -6.64 -8.57
N LEU A 16 1.92 -7.59 -8.53
CA LEU A 16 0.98 -7.73 -7.41
C LEU A 16 1.69 -7.88 -6.07
N ASN A 17 2.83 -8.59 -6.05
CA ASN A 17 3.67 -8.76 -4.86
C ASN A 17 4.25 -7.43 -4.36
N ASP A 18 4.57 -6.50 -5.26
CA ASP A 18 5.06 -5.16 -4.88
C ASP A 18 3.95 -4.34 -4.22
N VAL A 19 2.71 -4.45 -4.72
CA VAL A 19 1.53 -3.85 -4.11
C VAL A 19 1.30 -4.40 -2.70
N GLN A 20 1.42 -5.72 -2.52
CA GLN A 20 1.27 -6.38 -1.22
C GLN A 20 2.31 -5.89 -0.19
N LYS A 21 3.59 -5.79 -0.59
CA LYS A 21 4.66 -5.26 0.26
C LYS A 21 4.42 -3.80 0.63
N LEU A 22 4.00 -2.98 -0.33
CA LEU A 22 3.66 -1.59 -0.08
C LEU A 22 2.51 -1.46 0.92
N LEU A 23 1.46 -2.27 0.77
CA LEU A 23 0.34 -2.27 1.71
C LEU A 23 0.79 -2.65 3.13
N GLY A 24 1.70 -3.61 3.27
CA GLY A 24 2.32 -3.97 4.55
C GLY A 24 3.05 -2.79 5.21
N ASN A 25 3.88 -2.09 4.43
CA ASN A 25 4.60 -0.90 4.91
C ASN A 25 3.66 0.23 5.33
N ILE A 26 2.61 0.50 4.53
CA ILE A 26 1.63 1.54 4.85
C ILE A 26 0.81 1.16 6.09
N ASN A 27 0.41 -0.11 6.24
CA ASN A 27 -0.29 -0.57 7.44
C ASN A 27 0.57 -0.40 8.70
N TRP A 28 1.89 -0.62 8.60
CA TRP A 28 2.79 -0.37 9.73
C TRP A 28 2.80 1.11 10.13
N ILE A 29 2.95 2.03 9.17
CA ILE A 29 2.92 3.48 9.41
C ILE A 29 1.56 3.95 9.92
N ARG A 30 0.46 3.40 9.38
CA ARG A 30 -0.91 3.71 9.81
C ARG A 30 -1.08 3.55 11.32
N THR A 31 -0.55 2.46 11.88
CA THR A 31 -0.61 2.19 13.32
C THR A 31 0.07 3.28 14.15
N GLN A 32 1.06 3.97 13.58
CA GLN A 32 1.84 5.00 14.24
C GLN A 32 1.31 6.43 13.97
N CYS A 33 0.62 6.64 12.84
CA CYS A 33 0.26 7.98 12.35
C CYS A 33 -1.24 8.22 12.11
N GLY A 34 -2.11 7.22 12.29
CA GLY A 34 -3.57 7.40 12.19
C GLY A 34 -4.11 7.61 10.77
N ILE A 35 -3.50 6.96 9.77
CA ILE A 35 -3.90 7.07 8.35
C ILE A 35 -5.29 6.42 8.13
N ASP A 36 -6.17 7.10 7.40
CA ASP A 36 -7.52 6.62 7.07
C ASP A 36 -7.53 5.62 5.91
N ASN A 37 -8.42 4.64 5.97
CA ASN A 37 -8.60 3.57 4.98
C ASN A 37 -9.09 4.08 3.63
N THR A 38 -9.78 5.22 3.60
CA THR A 38 -10.28 5.84 2.36
C THR A 38 -9.13 6.16 1.40
N MET A 39 -7.97 6.57 1.93
CA MET A 39 -6.77 6.86 1.15
C MET A 39 -6.09 5.60 0.59
N LEU A 40 -6.42 4.41 1.11
CA LEU A 40 -5.87 3.13 0.68
C LEU A 40 -6.77 2.39 -0.31
N SER A 41 -7.98 2.91 -0.59
CA SER A 41 -8.93 2.29 -1.52
C SER A 41 -8.30 1.90 -2.87
N PRO A 42 -7.48 2.75 -3.53
CA PRO A 42 -6.85 2.38 -4.80
C PRO A 42 -5.91 1.16 -4.71
N LEU A 43 -5.23 0.97 -3.56
CA LEU A 43 -4.35 -0.19 -3.35
C LEU A 43 -5.16 -1.48 -3.18
N PHE A 44 -6.32 -1.40 -2.51
CA PHE A 44 -7.20 -2.55 -2.37
C PHE A 44 -7.81 -2.98 -3.71
N GLU A 45 -8.11 -2.05 -4.62
CA GLU A 45 -8.56 -2.40 -5.97
C GLU A 45 -7.46 -3.11 -6.77
N LEU A 46 -6.21 -2.66 -6.68
CA LEU A 46 -5.08 -3.35 -7.33
C LEU A 46 -4.87 -4.78 -6.80
N LEU A 47 -5.20 -5.04 -5.53
CA LEU A 47 -5.07 -6.36 -4.91
C LEU A 47 -6.14 -7.36 -5.34
N LYS A 48 -7.30 -6.89 -5.83
CA LYS A 48 -8.34 -7.78 -6.36
C LYS A 48 -7.88 -8.52 -7.62
N GLY A 49 -6.83 -8.02 -8.27
CA GLY A 49 -6.36 -8.54 -9.56
C GLY A 49 -7.41 -8.33 -10.66
N ASP A 50 -7.14 -8.82 -11.86
CA ASP A 50 -8.19 -8.92 -12.87
C ASP A 50 -9.17 -10.03 -12.46
N ALA A 51 -10.46 -9.69 -12.38
CA ALA A 51 -11.53 -10.65 -12.14
C ALA A 51 -11.82 -11.52 -13.37
N ASP A 52 -11.12 -11.28 -14.47
CA ASP A 52 -11.30 -11.99 -15.71
C ASP A 52 -10.68 -13.39 -15.61
N ILE A 53 -11.54 -14.37 -15.33
CA ILE A 53 -11.21 -15.80 -15.32
C ILE A 53 -10.74 -16.32 -16.69
N THR A 54 -10.78 -15.48 -17.74
CA THR A 54 -10.30 -15.80 -19.08
C THR A 54 -8.98 -15.12 -19.45
N ALA A 55 -8.37 -14.38 -18.51
CA ALA A 55 -7.01 -13.87 -18.69
C ALA A 55 -6.04 -15.04 -18.97
N PRO A 56 -5.20 -14.95 -20.02
CA PRO A 56 -4.40 -16.08 -20.52
C PRO A 56 -3.36 -16.62 -19.53
#